data_AF-A0A963AJ75-F1
#
_entry.id   AF-A0A963AJ75-F1
#
_cell.length_a   1.000
_cell.length_b   1.000
_cell.length_c   1.000
_cell.angle_alpha   90.00
_cell.angle_beta   90.00
_cell.angle_gamma   90.00
#
_symmetry.space_group_name_H-M   'P 1'
#
loop_
_entity.id
_entity.type
_entity.pdbx_description
1 polymer ?
#
loop_
_entity_poly.entity_id
_entity_poly.type
_entity_poly.pdbx_seq_one_letter_code
_entity_poly.pdbx_strand_id
1 'polypeptide(L)'
;MGWKWSGVSVLGLVVALGGCTQEQQNRLSRMGVTWLEGDYRVTYADGSHVKSWDVRDGKVTSEPEKGYYYFWTRVDGKKLYVQTPIARTYLEELPSR
;
A
#
# COMPACT_ATOMS: atom_id res chain seq x y z
N MET A 1 -20.39 -45.37 -19.01
CA MET A 1 -19.11 -45.24 -18.27
C MET A 1 -18.64 -43.79 -18.41
N GLY A 2 -19.12 -42.84 -17.61
CA GLY A 2 -18.83 -41.43 -17.91
C GLY A 2 -19.35 -40.45 -16.89
N TRP A 3 -18.85 -40.51 -15.65
CA TRP A 3 -19.09 -39.46 -14.67
C TRP A 3 -18.05 -39.52 -13.54
N LYS A 4 -16.76 -39.24 -13.81
CA LYS A 4 -15.75 -39.17 -12.72
C LYS A 4 -14.73 -38.04 -12.86
N TRP A 5 -14.93 -37.06 -13.74
CA TRP A 5 -13.95 -35.98 -13.97
C TRP A 5 -14.32 -34.63 -13.34
N SER A 6 -15.57 -34.42 -12.92
CA SER A 6 -16.02 -33.10 -12.42
C SER A 6 -15.47 -32.72 -11.04
N GLY A 7 -15.16 -33.70 -10.18
CA GLY A 7 -14.65 -33.43 -8.82
C GLY A 7 -13.18 -33.03 -8.76
N VAL A 8 -12.35 -33.58 -9.67
CA VAL A 8 -10.90 -33.30 -9.71
C VAL A 8 -10.62 -31.87 -10.17
N SER A 9 -11.42 -31.35 -11.11
CA SER A 9 -11.27 -29.99 -11.63
C SER A 9 -11.58 -28.90 -10.59
N VAL A 10 -12.54 -29.13 -9.70
CA VAL A 10 -12.89 -28.16 -8.63
C VAL A 10 -11.85 -28.18 -7.51
N LEU A 11 -11.37 -29.37 -7.13
CA LEU A 11 -10.34 -29.51 -6.10
C LEU A 11 -8.98 -28.91 -6.55
N GLY A 12 -8.63 -29.06 -7.82
CA GLY A 12 -7.44 -28.41 -8.40
C GLY A 12 -7.51 -26.89 -8.38
N LEU A 13 -8.71 -26.32 -8.59
CA LEU A 13 -8.92 -24.87 -8.53
C LEU A 13 -8.79 -24.32 -7.10
N VAL A 14 -9.27 -25.05 -6.09
CA VAL A 14 -9.16 -24.66 -4.68
C VAL A 14 -7.72 -24.71 -4.18
N VAL A 15 -6.94 -25.71 -4.59
CA VAL A 15 -5.50 -25.79 -4.27
C VAL A 15 -4.70 -24.69 -4.98
N ALA A 16 -5.07 -24.34 -6.22
CA ALA A 16 -4.45 -23.24 -6.95
C ALA A 16 -4.75 -21.85 -6.33
N LEU A 17 -5.93 -21.67 -5.71
CA LEU A 17 -6.32 -20.42 -5.05
C LEU A 17 -5.82 -20.31 -3.59
N GLY A 18 -5.50 -21.42 -2.93
CA GLY A 18 -4.99 -21.45 -1.55
C GLY A 18 -3.49 -21.15 -1.39
N GLY A 19 -2.76 -20.98 -2.50
CA GLY A 19 -1.29 -20.87 -2.52
C GLY A 19 -0.72 -19.46 -2.40
N CYS A 20 -1.53 -18.43 -2.13
CA CYS A 20 -0.99 -17.09 -1.90
C CYS A 20 -0.24 -17.06 -0.56
N THR A 21 1.09 -17.01 -0.60
CA THR A 21 1.91 -16.92 0.61
C THR A 21 1.56 -15.67 1.41
N GLN A 22 1.86 -15.64 2.70
CA GLN A 22 1.59 -14.47 3.54
C GLN A 22 2.35 -13.23 3.03
N GLU A 23 3.57 -13.39 2.51
CA GLU A 23 4.28 -12.34 1.75
C GLU A 23 3.52 -11.89 0.50
N GLN A 24 2.89 -12.78 -0.27
CA GLN A 24 2.10 -12.41 -1.44
C GLN A 24 0.79 -11.71 -1.07
N GLN A 25 0.11 -12.13 0.00
CA GLN A 25 -1.04 -11.41 0.54
C GLN A 25 -0.65 -10.04 1.09
N ASN A 26 0.51 -9.93 1.75
CA ASN A 26 1.08 -8.66 2.19
C ASN A 26 1.48 -7.78 1.00
N ARG A 27 1.96 -8.36 -0.11
CA ARG A 27 2.23 -7.63 -1.35
C ARG A 27 0.94 -7.17 -2.02
N LEU A 28 -0.09 -8.02 -2.09
CA LEU A 28 -1.40 -7.72 -2.69
C LEU A 28 -2.18 -6.65 -1.92
N SER A 29 -2.21 -6.73 -0.58
CA SER A 29 -2.81 -5.67 0.25
C SER A 29 -2.11 -4.31 0.06
N ARG A 30 -0.81 -4.31 -0.25
CA ARG A 30 -0.03 -3.10 -0.58
C ARG A 30 -0.16 -2.63 -2.03
N MET A 31 -0.69 -3.47 -2.92
CA MET A 31 -1.02 -3.10 -4.31
C MET A 31 -2.41 -2.44 -4.43
N GLY A 32 -3.22 -2.46 -3.37
CA GLY A 32 -4.61 -1.99 -3.40
C GLY A 32 -4.80 -0.49 -3.62
N VAL A 33 -3.75 0.33 -3.47
CA VAL A 33 -3.84 1.76 -3.78
C VAL A 33 -2.54 2.26 -4.41
N THR A 34 -2.54 2.39 -5.74
CA THR A 34 -1.44 3.03 -6.49
C THR A 34 -1.33 4.50 -6.16
N TRP A 35 -2.42 5.18 -5.81
CA TRP A 35 -2.39 6.56 -5.32
C TRP A 35 -3.60 6.95 -4.48
N LEU A 36 -3.36 7.76 -3.46
CA LEU A 36 -4.36 8.37 -2.58
C LEU A 36 -4.38 9.87 -2.84
N GLU A 37 -5.53 10.39 -3.28
CA GLU A 37 -5.76 11.82 -3.45
C GLU A 37 -6.60 12.34 -2.29
N GLY A 38 -6.26 13.54 -1.80
CA GLY A 38 -6.90 14.16 -0.64
C GLY A 38 -5.92 14.68 0.39
N ASP A 39 -6.42 14.84 1.62
CA ASP A 39 -5.67 15.35 2.75
C ASP A 39 -5.17 14.21 3.62
N TYR A 40 -3.85 14.02 3.67
CA TYR A 40 -3.22 12.95 4.43
C TYR A 40 -2.10 13.46 5.32
N ARG A 41 -1.96 12.86 6.50
CA ARG A 41 -0.73 12.86 7.25
C ARG A 41 0.05 11.60 6.93
N VAL A 42 1.23 11.77 6.37
CA VAL A 42 2.17 10.68 6.11
C VAL A 42 3.17 10.65 7.25
N THR A 43 3.29 9.52 7.95
CA THR A 43 4.24 9.36 9.07
C THR A 43 5.19 8.21 8.80
N TYR A 44 6.48 8.53 8.77
CA TYR A 44 7.58 7.57 8.80
C TYR A 44 8.03 7.35 10.24
N ALA A 45 8.18 6.08 10.64
CA ALA A 45 8.65 5.70 11.97
C ALA A 45 9.67 4.56 11.93
N ASP A 46 10.86 4.79 12.48
CA ASP A 46 11.89 3.78 12.71
C ASP A 46 12.49 3.94 14.11
N GLY A 47 12.01 3.12 15.06
CA GLY A 47 12.39 3.23 16.46
C GLY A 47 12.05 4.62 17.03
N SER A 48 13.06 5.36 17.47
CA SER A 48 12.90 6.73 17.97
C SER A 48 12.88 7.80 16.86
N HIS A 49 13.17 7.44 15.61
CA HIS A 49 13.14 8.38 14.50
C HIS A 49 11.75 8.44 13.90
N VAL A 50 11.02 9.51 14.18
CA VAL A 50 9.66 9.75 13.67
C VAL A 50 9.63 11.06 12.89
N LYS A 51 9.05 11.04 11.69
CA LYS A 51 8.85 12.23 10.88
C LYS A 51 7.50 12.17 10.19
N SER A 52 6.78 13.29 10.23
CA SER A 52 5.45 13.40 9.63
C SER A 52 5.37 14.59 8.67
N TRP A 53 4.53 14.44 7.66
CA TRP A 53 4.24 15.47 6.68
C TRP A 53 2.74 15.53 6.42
N ASP A 54 2.20 16.73 6.43
CA ASP A 54 0.83 16.96 5.96
C ASP A 54 0.86 17.20 4.46
N VAL A 55 0.13 16.37 3.73
CA VAL A 55 -0.12 16.48 2.30
C VAL A 55 -1.56 16.97 2.18
N ARG A 56 -1.73 18.23 1.78
CA ARG A 56 -3.05 18.87 1.65
C ARG A 56 -3.36 19.12 0.17
N ASP A 57 -4.60 18.85 -0.23
CA ASP A 57 -5.08 18.94 -1.62
C ASP A 57 -4.10 18.25 -2.59
N GLY A 58 -3.59 17.09 -2.16
CA GLY A 58 -2.42 16.48 -2.75
C GLY A 58 -2.61 15.02 -3.10
N LYS A 59 -1.49 14.38 -3.44
CA LYS A 59 -1.45 12.99 -3.87
C LYS A 59 -0.28 12.28 -3.20
N VAL A 60 -0.57 11.16 -2.57
CA VAL A 60 0.44 10.21 -2.08
C VAL A 60 0.42 8.99 -2.99
N THR A 61 1.52 8.74 -3.67
CA THR A 61 1.63 7.65 -4.64
C THR A 61 2.48 6.53 -4.05
N SER A 62 2.08 5.28 -4.28
CA SER A 62 2.87 4.11 -3.89
C SER A 62 3.63 3.56 -5.09
N GLU A 63 4.85 3.07 -4.85
CA GLU A 63 5.62 2.25 -5.79
C GLU A 63 5.93 0.92 -5.08
N PRO A 64 4.96 -0.03 -5.06
CA PRO A 64 5.06 -1.24 -4.25
C PRO A 64 6.24 -2.13 -4.65
N GLU A 65 6.60 -2.17 -5.93
CA GLU A 65 7.72 -2.97 -6.42
C GLU A 65 9.07 -2.45 -5.94
N LYS A 66 9.19 -1.13 -5.74
CA LYS A 66 10.40 -0.49 -5.20
C LYS A 66 10.31 -0.23 -3.69
N GLY A 67 9.15 -0.46 -3.08
CA GLY A 67 8.97 -0.45 -1.63
C GLY A 67 8.83 0.92 -0.98
N TYR A 68 8.42 1.98 -1.69
CA TYR A 68 8.27 3.32 -1.13
C TYR A 68 6.98 4.04 -1.52
N TYR A 69 6.54 4.96 -0.65
CA TYR A 69 5.62 6.04 -1.00
C TYR A 69 6.40 7.25 -1.46
N TYR A 70 5.82 8.05 -2.34
CA TYR A 70 6.34 9.36 -2.70
C TYR A 70 5.25 10.42 -2.87
N PHE A 71 5.59 11.66 -2.52
CA PHE A 71 4.65 12.78 -2.54
C PHE A 71 5.38 14.12 -2.51
N TRP A 72 4.63 15.17 -2.81
CA TRP A 72 5.05 16.55 -2.62
C TRP A 72 4.35 17.13 -1.40
N THR A 73 5.10 17.87 -0.58
CA THR A 73 4.57 18.59 0.58
C THR A 73 5.18 19.99 0.65
N ARG A 74 4.68 20.84 1.55
CA ARG A 74 5.23 22.16 1.83
C ARG A 74 5.76 22.18 3.26
N VAL A 75 7.03 22.50 3.41
CA VAL A 75 7.69 22.71 4.71
C VAL A 75 8.29 24.11 4.66
N ASP A 76 7.90 24.96 5.61
CA ASP A 76 8.36 26.36 5.69
C ASP A 76 8.19 27.15 4.37
N GLY A 77 7.03 26.95 3.71
CA GLY A 77 6.69 27.59 2.44
C GLY A 77 7.42 27.03 1.21
N LYS A 78 8.36 26.10 1.39
CA LYS A 78 9.11 25.47 0.29
C LYS A 78 8.51 24.13 -0.09
N LYS A 79 8.43 23.88 -1.40
CA LYS A 79 7.99 22.60 -1.95
C LYS A 79 9.08 21.56 -1.76
N LEU A 80 8.74 20.45 -1.11
CA LEU A 80 9.65 19.34 -0.81
C LEU A 80 9.11 18.05 -1.45
N TYR A 81 9.98 17.34 -2.16
CA TYR A 81 9.70 15.98 -2.62
C TYR A 81 10.17 15.01 -1.54
N VAL A 82 9.33 14.05 -1.19
CA VAL A 82 9.60 13.09 -0.12
C VAL A 82 9.39 11.67 -0.64
N GLN A 83 10.31 10.78 -0.26
CA GLN A 83 10.17 9.33 -0.43
C GLN A 83 10.31 8.66 0.94
N THR A 84 9.45 7.70 1.24
CA THR A 84 9.46 6.96 2.52
C THR A 84 9.20 5.48 2.29
N PRO A 85 9.90 4.56 2.99
CA PRO A 85 9.70 3.13 2.80
C PRO A 85 8.31 2.70 3.28
N ILE A 86 7.57 1.95 2.46
CA ILE A 86 6.19 1.49 2.75
C ILE A 86 6.16 0.69 4.06
N ALA A 87 7.19 -0.12 4.32
CA ALA A 87 7.25 -0.98 5.50
C ALA A 87 7.28 -0.24 6.85
N ARG A 88 7.59 1.07 6.84
CA ARG A 88 7.76 1.91 8.03
C ARG A 88 6.94 3.20 7.94
N THR A 89 5.98 3.23 7.03
CA THR A 89 5.17 4.41 6.76
C THR A 89 3.71 4.04 6.86
N TYR A 90 2.95 4.85 7.58
CA TYR A 90 1.50 4.78 7.61
C TYR A 90 0.91 6.14 7.24
N LEU A 91 -0.31 6.09 6.71
CA LEU A 91 -1.01 7.26 6.20
C LEU A 91 -2.33 7.39 6.96
N GLU A 92 -2.61 8.58 7.46
CA GLU A 92 -3.83 8.93 8.16
C GLU A 92 -4.58 9.97 7.33
N GLU A 93 -5.84 9.71 6.99
CA GLU A 93 -6.69 10.73 6.37
C GLU A 93 -6.98 11.83 7.38
N LEU A 94 -6.84 13.08 6.96
CA LEU A 94 -7.12 14.24 7.80
C LEU A 94 -8.60 14.59 7.67
N PRO A 95 -9.25 15.11 8.73
CA PRO A 95 -10.64 15.52 8.66
C PRO A 95 -10.85 16.54 7.52
N SER A 96 -11.89 16.33 6.73
CA SER A 96 -12.37 17.33 5.78
C SER A 96 -12.75 18.61 6.54
N ARG A 97 -12.34 19.78 6.04
CA ARG A 97 -12.76 21.06 6.61
C ARG A 97 -14.27 21.29 6.48
#